data_AF-A0A166W4M6-F1
#
_entry.id   AF-A0A166W4M6-F1
#
_cell.length_a   1.000
_cell.length_b   1.000
_cell.length_c   1.000
_cell.angle_alpha   90.00
_cell.angle_beta   90.00
_cell.angle_gamma   90.00
#
_symmetry.space_group_name_H-M   'P 1'
#
loop_
_entity.id
_entity.type
_entity.pdbx_description
1 polymer ?
#
loop_
_entity_poly.entity_id
_entity_poly.type
_entity_poly.pdbx_seq_one_letter_code
_entity_poly.pdbx_strand_id
1 'polypeptide(L)'
;MDNLNSAPDAAESAVQSAQQSIAQSTALALSDATDNLRNLNTLSTTAIGVALSQYIETGDDKFSKIIEDAQSIVSRGADNFSAVGEKIATVLHENQEE
;
A
#
# COMPACT_ATOMS: atom_id res chain seq x y z
N MET A 1 29.36 -40.14 -16.04
CA MET A 1 29.75 -39.03 -15.17
C MET A 1 28.93 -37.85 -15.63
N ASP A 2 27.93 -37.50 -14.82
CA ASP A 2 26.96 -36.45 -15.09
C ASP A 2 27.65 -35.10 -15.28
N ASN A 3 27.26 -34.41 -16.36
CA ASN A 3 27.71 -33.05 -16.65
C ASN A 3 26.87 -32.07 -15.82
N LEU A 4 27.22 -31.96 -14.53
CA LEU A 4 26.66 -31.00 -13.57
C LEU A 4 27.37 -29.64 -13.67
N ASN A 5 27.36 -28.96 -14.82
CA ASN A 5 27.66 -27.52 -14.87
C ASN A 5 27.35 -26.87 -16.23
N SER A 6 26.13 -27.00 -16.74
CA SER A 6 25.67 -26.10 -17.80
C SER A 6 25.13 -24.83 -17.14
N ALA A 7 25.72 -23.67 -17.46
CA ALA A 7 25.17 -22.38 -17.04
C ALA A 7 23.70 -22.30 -17.48
N PRO A 8 22.81 -21.68 -16.67
CA PRO A 8 21.41 -21.54 -17.05
C PRO A 8 21.30 -20.87 -18.42
N ASP A 9 20.32 -21.29 -19.22
CA ASP A 9 20.06 -20.66 -20.51
C ASP A 9 19.90 -19.16 -20.29
N ALA A 10 20.49 -18.34 -21.16
CA ALA A 10 20.45 -16.89 -21.03
C ALA A 10 19.00 -16.36 -20.94
N ALA A 11 18.06 -17.07 -21.60
CA ALA A 11 16.63 -16.80 -21.49
C ALA A 11 16.08 -17.09 -20.08
N GLU A 12 16.42 -18.25 -19.50
CA GLU A 12 16.00 -18.65 -18.16
C GLU A 12 16.56 -17.69 -17.09
N SER A 13 17.83 -17.29 -17.23
CA SER A 13 18.46 -16.29 -16.35
C SER A 13 17.81 -14.90 -16.46
N ALA A 14 17.39 -14.50 -17.66
CA ALA A 14 16.69 -13.23 -17.88
C ALA A 14 15.29 -13.24 -17.24
N VAL A 15 14.54 -14.33 -17.37
CA VAL A 15 13.21 -14.51 -16.74
C VAL A 15 13.32 -14.45 -15.21
N GLN A 16 14.27 -15.18 -14.62
CA GLN A 16 14.50 -15.16 -13.16
C GLN A 16 14.85 -13.75 -12.66
N SER A 17 15.69 -13.02 -13.41
CA SER A 17 16.05 -11.63 -13.06
C SER A 17 14.85 -10.69 -13.15
N ALA A 18 13.98 -10.86 -14.15
CA ALA A 18 12.75 -10.09 -14.30
C ALA A 18 11.77 -10.38 -13.15
N GLN A 19 11.52 -11.67 -12.84
CA GLN A 19 10.66 -12.08 -11.72
C GLN A 19 11.16 -11.51 -10.39
N GLN A 20 12.48 -11.54 -10.14
CA GLN A 20 13.06 -10.96 -8.93
C GLN A 20 12.85 -9.44 -8.87
N SER A 21 12.99 -8.74 -10.00
CA SER A 21 12.77 -7.29 -10.08
C SER A 21 11.30 -6.93 -9.85
N ILE A 22 10.37 -7.71 -10.42
CA ILE A 22 8.94 -7.58 -10.18
C ILE A 22 8.64 -7.76 -8.69
N ALA A 23 9.09 -8.87 -8.08
CA ALA A 23 8.89 -9.12 -6.66
C ALA A 23 9.40 -7.97 -5.78
N GLN A 24 10.60 -7.47 -6.04
CA GLN A 24 11.15 -6.32 -5.30
C GLN A 24 10.30 -5.06 -5.48
N SER A 25 9.94 -4.72 -6.72
CA SER A 25 9.13 -3.52 -7.00
C SER A 25 7.74 -3.59 -6.37
N THR A 26 7.11 -4.77 -6.35
CA THR A 26 5.82 -4.98 -5.70
C THR A 26 5.93 -4.88 -4.18
N ALA A 27 7.00 -5.40 -3.58
CA ALA A 27 7.23 -5.28 -2.14
C ALA A 27 7.41 -3.80 -1.72
N LEU A 28 8.14 -3.01 -2.53
CA LEU A 28 8.27 -1.57 -2.31
C LEU A 28 6.93 -0.85 -2.42
N ALA A 29 6.16 -1.12 -3.47
CA ALA A 29 4.84 -0.51 -3.65
C ALA A 29 3.87 -0.82 -2.48
N LEU A 30 3.90 -2.06 -1.97
CA LEU A 30 3.11 -2.44 -0.79
C LEU A 30 3.57 -1.71 0.48
N SER A 31 4.88 -1.59 0.67
CA SER A 31 5.46 -0.84 1.79
C SER A 31 5.04 0.63 1.73
N ASP A 32 5.17 1.28 0.57
CA ASP A 32 4.79 2.68 0.37
C ASP A 32 3.30 2.90 0.64
N ALA A 33 2.45 1.99 0.17
CA ALA A 33 1.01 2.06 0.44
C ALA A 33 0.69 1.87 1.93
N THR A 34 1.40 0.98 2.62
CA THR A 34 1.27 0.76 4.07
C THR A 34 1.66 2.02 4.85
N ASP A 35 2.80 2.61 4.49
CA ASP A 35 3.33 3.82 5.14
C ASP A 35 2.40 5.01 4.89
N ASN A 36 1.87 5.14 3.67
CA ASN A 36 0.86 6.15 3.37
C ASN A 36 -0.38 6.02 4.27
N LEU A 37 -0.95 4.81 4.38
CA LEU A 37 -2.10 4.55 5.25
C LEU A 37 -1.80 4.88 6.71
N ARG A 38 -0.63 4.51 7.22
CA ARG A 38 -0.20 4.84 8.59
C ARG A 38 -0.07 6.34 8.80
N ASN A 39 0.48 7.07 7.83
CA ASN A 39 0.62 8.52 7.90
C ASN A 39 -0.75 9.21 7.89
N LEU A 40 -1.66 8.78 7.00
CA LEU A 40 -3.02 9.29 6.95
C LEU A 40 -3.78 9.04 8.26
N ASN A 41 -3.63 7.86 8.87
CA ASN A 41 -4.21 7.54 10.17
C ASN A 41 -3.72 8.46 11.27
N THR A 42 -2.40 8.72 11.31
CA THR A 42 -1.79 9.59 12.32
C THR A 42 -2.29 11.03 12.19
N LEU A 43 -2.27 11.58 10.96
CA LEU A 43 -2.73 12.94 10.69
C LEU A 43 -4.23 13.10 10.96
N SER A 44 -5.04 12.15 10.50
CA SER A 44 -6.50 12.19 10.66
C SER A 44 -6.91 12.07 12.13
N THR A 45 -6.28 11.15 12.89
CA THR A 45 -6.55 11.03 14.33
C THR A 45 -6.18 12.31 15.09
N THR A 46 -5.07 12.94 14.72
CA THR A 46 -4.67 14.24 15.31
C THR A 46 -5.69 15.34 14.99
N ALA A 47 -6.12 15.43 13.73
CA ALA A 47 -7.14 16.39 13.31
C ALA A 47 -8.48 16.17 14.03
N ILE A 48 -8.91 14.91 14.15
CA ILE A 48 -10.12 14.52 14.89
C ILE A 48 -10.02 14.94 16.35
N GLY A 49 -8.89 14.69 17.03
CA GLY A 49 -8.70 15.08 18.42
C GLY A 49 -8.82 16.59 18.64
N VAL A 50 -8.17 17.39 17.78
CA VAL A 50 -8.25 18.85 17.85
C VAL A 50 -9.66 19.35 17.55
N ALA A 51 -10.29 18.85 16.49
CA ALA A 51 -11.65 19.25 16.11
C ALA A 51 -12.67 18.85 17.20
N LEU A 52 -12.55 17.66 17.77
CA LEU A 52 -13.40 17.20 18.86
C LEU A 52 -13.28 18.09 20.09
N SER A 53 -12.05 18.47 20.47
CA SER A 53 -11.84 19.41 21.57
C SER A 53 -12.56 20.73 21.32
N GLN A 54 -12.47 21.28 20.10
CA GLN A 54 -13.11 22.54 19.77
C GLN A 54 -14.64 22.42 19.66
N TYR A 55 -15.15 21.29 19.18
CA TYR A 55 -16.58 21.01 19.16
C TYR A 55 -17.16 20.99 20.58
N ILE A 56 -16.48 20.32 21.52
CA ILE A 56 -16.90 20.27 22.93
C ILE A 56 -16.88 21.66 23.57
N GLU A 57 -15.85 22.47 23.27
CA GLU A 57 -15.69 23.81 23.85
C GLU A 57 -16.71 24.81 23.31
N THR A 58 -17.00 24.75 22.01
CA THR A 58 -17.76 25.81 21.31
C THR A 58 -19.18 25.40 20.93
N GLY A 59 -19.45 24.10 20.78
CA GLY A 59 -20.68 23.58 20.19
C GLY A 59 -20.85 23.89 18.69
N ASP A 60 -19.79 24.36 18.01
CA ASP A 60 -19.88 24.75 16.59
C ASP A 60 -19.75 23.53 15.66
N ASP A 61 -20.84 23.22 14.94
CA ASP A 61 -20.97 22.07 14.04
C ASP A 61 -19.89 22.00 12.94
N LYS A 62 -19.21 23.11 12.61
CA LYS A 62 -18.10 23.07 11.64
C LYS A 62 -17.01 22.08 12.06
N PHE A 63 -16.83 21.88 13.36
CA PHE A 63 -15.84 20.94 13.89
C PHE A 63 -16.30 19.48 13.74
N SER A 64 -17.61 19.22 13.84
CA SER A 64 -18.18 17.91 13.46
C SER A 64 -17.88 17.59 12.01
N LYS A 65 -17.99 18.58 11.11
CA LYS A 65 -17.66 18.38 9.69
C LYS A 65 -16.19 18.00 9.46
N ILE A 66 -15.26 18.64 10.17
CA ILE A 66 -13.83 18.30 10.10
C ILE A 66 -13.56 16.86 10.58
N ILE A 67 -14.27 16.41 11.63
CA ILE A 67 -14.15 15.04 12.12
C ILE A 67 -14.59 14.04 11.04
N GLU A 68 -15.74 14.27 10.40
CA GLU A 68 -16.23 13.43 9.29
C GLU A 68 -15.25 13.39 8.12
N ASP A 69 -14.73 14.55 7.72
CA ASP A 69 -13.78 14.63 6.59
C ASP A 69 -12.48 13.88 6.90
N ALA A 70 -11.97 13.99 8.12
CA ALA A 70 -10.80 13.24 8.57
C ALA A 70 -11.05 11.72 8.62
N GLN A 71 -12.23 11.28 9.05
CA GLN A 71 -12.64 9.87 8.99
C GLN A 71 -12.71 9.37 7.52
N SER A 72 -13.23 10.20 6.62
CA SER A 72 -13.30 9.87 5.18
C SER A 72 -11.91 9.70 4.57
N ILE A 73 -10.93 10.53 4.95
CA ILE A 73 -9.54 10.41 4.48
C ILE A 73 -8.95 9.04 4.85
N VAL A 74 -9.19 8.56 6.09
CA VAL A 74 -8.73 7.23 6.53
C VAL A 74 -9.37 6.13 5.68
N SER A 75 -10.69 6.18 5.47
CA SER A 75 -11.40 5.19 4.65
C SER A 75 -10.82 5.12 3.23
N ARG A 76 -10.63 6.29 2.60
CA ARG A 76 -10.07 6.37 1.23
C ARG A 76 -8.62 5.89 1.19
N GLY A 77 -7.85 6.12 2.26
CA GLY A 77 -6.51 5.56 2.43
C GLY A 77 -6.53 4.04 2.46
N ALA A 78 -7.46 3.43 3.18
CA ALA A 78 -7.63 1.98 3.25
C ALA A 78 -8.07 1.39 1.90
N ASP A 79 -8.99 2.06 1.20
CA ASP A 79 -9.42 1.67 -0.15
C ASP A 79 -8.25 1.69 -1.14
N ASN A 80 -7.43 2.76 -1.09
CA ASN A 80 -6.23 2.86 -1.93
C ASN A 80 -5.21 1.77 -1.61
N PHE A 81 -5.00 1.47 -0.32
CA PHE A 81 -4.12 0.38 0.10
C PHE A 81 -4.61 -0.98 -0.43
N SER A 82 -5.92 -1.26 -0.31
CA SER A 82 -6.53 -2.49 -0.86
C SER A 82 -6.33 -2.58 -2.36
N ALA A 83 -6.61 -1.50 -3.09
CA ALA A 83 -6.46 -1.46 -4.54
C ALA A 83 -5.01 -1.69 -4.99
N VAL A 84 -4.01 -1.20 -4.24
CA VAL A 84 -2.59 -1.51 -4.49
C VAL A 84 -2.31 -2.98 -4.22
N GLY A 85 -2.79 -3.53 -3.11
CA GLY A 85 -2.64 -4.94 -2.77
C GLY A 85 -3.22 -5.90 -3.82
N GLU A 86 -4.42 -5.61 -4.32
CA GLU A 86 -5.09 -6.38 -5.38
C GLU A 86 -4.29 -6.36 -6.70
N LYS A 87 -3.78 -5.19 -7.10
CA LYS A 87 -2.93 -5.05 -8.29
C LYS A 87 -1.63 -5.83 -8.16
N ILE A 88 -1.02 -5.81 -6.97
CA ILE A 88 0.20 -6.59 -6.69
C ILE A 88 -0.11 -8.10 -6.77
N ALA A 89 -1.21 -8.55 -6.17
CA ALA A 89 -1.61 -9.97 -6.22
C ALA A 89 -1.84 -10.43 -7.68
N THR A 90 -2.43 -9.58 -8.51
CA THR A 90 -2.62 -9.83 -9.93
C THR A 90 -1.28 -9.99 -10.64
N VAL A 91 -0.36 -9.02 -10.49
CA VAL A 91 0.97 -9.09 -11.08
C VAL A 91 1.72 -10.34 -10.63
N LEU A 92 1.68 -10.71 -9.35
CA LEU A 92 2.39 -11.89 -8.86
C LEU A 92 1.80 -13.22 -9.34
N HIS A 93 0.48 -13.31 -9.53
CA HIS A 93 -0.17 -14.51 -10.08
C HIS A 93 0.00 -14.64 -11.59
N GLU A 94 -0.09 -13.54 -12.35
CA GLU A 94 0.12 -13.57 -13.81
C GLU A 94 1.55 -14.02 -14.17
N ASN A 95 2.53 -13.80 -13.29
CA ASN A 95 3.90 -14.28 -13.45
C ASN A 95 4.14 -15.75 -13.03
N GLN A 96 3.11 -16.49 -12.60
CA GLN A 96 3.20 -17.92 -12.22
C GLN A 96 2.64 -18.87 -13.29
N GLU A 97 1.95 -18.37 -14.31
CA GLU A 97 1.28 -19.18 -15.34
C GLU A 97 2.04 -19.30 -16.69
N GLU A 98 3.24 -18.72 -16.80
CA GLU A 98 4.19 -18.93 -17.92
C GLU A 98 5.37 -19.83 -17.52
#